data_AF-A0A2A5QP73-F1
#
_entry.id   AF-A0A2A5QP73-F1
#
_cell.length_a   1.000
_cell.length_b   1.000
_cell.length_c   1.000
_cell.angle_alpha   90.00
_cell.angle_beta   90.00
_cell.angle_gamma   90.00
#
_symmetry.space_group_name_H-M   'P 1'
#
loop_
_entity.id
_entity.type
_entity.pdbx_description
1 polymer ?
#
loop_
_entity_poly.entity_id
_entity_poly.type
_entity_poly.pdbx_seq_one_letter_code
_entity_poly.pdbx_strand_id
1 'polypeptide(L)'
;MSTDDRLPDPETTEAEAITVPDAEVFDEIPADNPFRGVLEELRDEGHDWGEIFDLMDAAFVPVDHAADQESFVILPEYEIQAVVPDSQATSDERYETFTKADATEEQAIEWVRSKPEVRRVEASEQVGEVKVG
;
A
#
# COMPACT_ATOMS: atom_id res chain seq x y z
N MET A 1 50.90 -27.23 -24.53
CA MET A 1 49.43 -27.20 -24.66
C MET A 1 48.84 -28.06 -23.56
N SER A 2 47.68 -27.61 -23.03
CA SER A 2 46.87 -28.17 -21.94
C SER A 2 47.31 -27.85 -20.51
N THR A 3 46.81 -26.71 -20.06
CA THR A 3 46.20 -26.45 -18.76
C THR A 3 45.31 -27.61 -18.28
N ASP A 4 45.34 -27.96 -16.99
CA ASP A 4 44.10 -28.09 -16.21
C ASP A 4 44.38 -28.21 -14.69
N ASP A 5 43.38 -27.75 -13.95
CA ASP A 5 43.35 -27.21 -12.60
C ASP A 5 43.69 -28.19 -11.47
N ARG A 6 44.70 -27.83 -10.69
CA ARG A 6 44.74 -28.17 -9.27
C ARG A 6 44.16 -26.97 -8.52
N LEU A 7 42.86 -27.03 -8.26
CA LEU A 7 42.20 -26.14 -7.31
C LEU A 7 42.96 -26.16 -5.98
N PRO A 8 43.34 -25.00 -5.42
CA PRO A 8 43.59 -24.92 -3.98
C PRO A 8 42.25 -24.92 -3.25
N ASP A 9 42.06 -25.87 -2.35
CA ASP A 9 41.13 -25.80 -1.23
C ASP A 9 42.05 -25.75 0.01
N PRO A 10 42.05 -24.70 0.86
CA PRO A 10 40.86 -24.15 1.51
C PRO A 10 40.90 -22.63 1.72
N GLU A 11 40.10 -21.89 0.97
CA GLU A 11 39.54 -20.66 1.55
C GLU A 11 38.32 -21.08 2.33
N THR A 12 38.56 -21.31 3.62
CA THR A 12 37.52 -21.16 4.65
C THR A 12 36.96 -19.76 4.46
N THR A 13 35.93 -19.66 3.62
CA THR A 13 35.15 -18.43 3.44
C THR A 13 34.76 -17.95 4.82
N GLU A 14 35.11 -16.70 5.08
CA GLU A 14 34.99 -15.91 6.29
C GLU A 14 33.58 -15.98 6.92
N ALA A 15 33.25 -17.12 7.53
CA ALA A 15 31.96 -17.31 8.21
C ALA A 15 31.99 -16.84 9.67
N GLU A 16 33.07 -16.21 10.14
CA GLU A 16 33.19 -15.73 11.53
C GLU A 16 33.84 -14.35 11.59
N ALA A 17 33.17 -13.37 11.00
CA ALA A 17 33.25 -11.98 11.46
C ALA A 17 31.89 -11.34 11.19
N ILE A 18 30.87 -11.78 11.93
CA ILE A 18 29.72 -10.90 12.21
C ILE A 18 30.35 -9.72 12.96
N THR A 19 30.55 -8.64 12.21
CA THR A 19 31.25 -7.44 12.64
C THR A 19 30.53 -6.91 13.88
N VAL A 20 31.23 -7.02 15.00
CA VAL A 20 30.96 -6.27 16.23
C VAL A 20 30.62 -4.82 15.83
N PRO A 21 29.62 -4.17 16.43
CA PRO A 21 29.25 -2.80 16.12
C PRO A 21 30.46 -1.87 16.31
N ASP A 22 31.15 -1.51 15.23
CA ASP A 22 32.03 -0.36 15.29
C ASP A 22 31.16 0.90 15.42
N ALA A 23 31.73 1.97 15.97
CA ALA A 23 31.02 3.23 16.07
C ALA A 23 30.86 3.93 14.71
N GLU A 24 31.50 3.41 13.65
CA GLU A 24 31.58 4.06 12.34
C GLU A 24 30.25 3.94 11.59
N VAL A 25 29.50 2.85 11.78
CA VAL A 25 28.13 2.71 11.22
C VAL A 25 27.19 3.84 11.72
N PHE A 26 27.35 4.32 12.95
CA PHE A 26 26.56 5.44 13.46
C PHE A 26 26.88 6.76 12.78
N ASP A 27 28.10 6.95 12.30
CA ASP A 27 28.48 8.15 11.56
C ASP A 27 27.86 8.18 10.16
N GLU A 28 27.42 7.03 9.63
CA GLU A 28 26.67 6.92 8.38
C GLU A 28 25.17 7.24 8.54
N ILE A 29 24.62 7.13 9.75
CA ILE A 29 23.22 7.45 10.04
C ILE A 29 23.06 8.99 10.07
N PRO A 30 22.14 9.58 9.29
CA PRO A 30 21.91 11.02 9.33
C PRO A 30 21.64 11.52 10.75
N ALA A 31 22.25 12.64 11.14
CA ALA A 31 22.11 13.20 12.48
C ALA A 31 20.67 13.63 12.82
N ASP A 32 19.85 13.88 11.79
CA ASP A 32 18.42 14.23 11.88
C ASP A 32 17.50 13.00 11.80
N ASN A 33 18.04 11.78 11.75
CA ASN A 33 17.23 10.58 11.79
C ASN A 33 16.53 10.47 13.16
N PRO A 34 15.18 10.42 13.22
CA PRO A 34 14.44 10.42 14.48
C PRO A 34 14.65 9.16 15.32
N PHE A 35 15.18 8.09 14.73
CA PHE A 35 15.45 6.82 15.42
C PHE A 35 16.90 6.69 15.90
N ARG A 36 17.77 7.65 15.57
CA ARG A 36 19.20 7.58 15.91
C ARG A 36 19.45 7.35 17.40
N GLY A 37 18.75 8.10 18.27
CA GLY A 37 18.91 7.96 19.72
C GLY A 37 18.47 6.59 20.26
N VAL A 38 17.44 5.97 19.66
CA VAL A 38 16.99 4.62 20.03
C VAL A 38 18.03 3.57 19.65
N LEU A 39 18.65 3.72 18.48
CA LEU A 39 19.73 2.83 18.04
C LEU A 39 20.95 2.95 18.97
N GLU A 40 21.31 4.18 19.39
CA GLU A 40 22.41 4.42 20.34
C GLU A 40 22.12 3.72 21.69
N GLU A 41 20.89 3.85 22.21
CA GLU A 41 20.46 3.20 23.46
C GLU A 41 20.52 1.66 23.38
N LEU A 42 19.97 1.05 22.32
CA LEU A 42 19.99 -0.42 22.16
C LEU A 42 21.43 -0.96 22.09
N ARG A 43 22.33 -0.23 21.43
CA ARG A 43 23.75 -0.59 21.42
C ARG A 43 24.39 -0.45 22.80
N ASP A 44 24.11 0.62 23.52
CA ASP A 44 24.61 0.84 24.89
C ASP A 44 24.09 -0.23 25.87
N GLU A 45 22.91 -0.79 25.62
CA GLU A 45 22.35 -1.95 26.31
C GLU A 45 23.03 -3.29 25.96
N GLY A 46 23.88 -3.28 24.93
CA GLY A 46 24.70 -4.42 24.52
C GLY A 46 24.10 -5.27 23.39
N HIS A 47 23.04 -4.79 22.74
CA HIS A 47 22.49 -5.48 21.57
C HIS A 47 23.46 -5.43 20.39
N ASP A 48 23.54 -6.54 19.66
CA ASP A 48 24.25 -6.56 18.38
C ASP A 48 23.37 -6.05 17.23
N TRP A 49 23.97 -5.79 16.08
CA TRP A 49 23.24 -5.26 14.93
C TRP A 49 22.15 -6.19 14.39
N GLY A 50 22.28 -7.50 14.58
CA GLY A 50 21.26 -8.47 14.19
C GLY A 50 20.05 -8.37 15.11
N GLU A 51 20.25 -8.32 16.42
CA GLU A 51 19.18 -8.12 17.40
C GLU A 51 18.48 -6.77 17.22
N ILE A 52 19.24 -5.70 16.98
CA ILE A 52 18.69 -4.38 16.68
C ILE A 52 17.84 -4.43 15.40
N PHE A 53 18.31 -5.09 14.35
CA PHE A 53 17.57 -5.26 13.11
C PHE A 53 16.27 -6.03 13.31
N ASP A 54 16.30 -7.14 14.05
CA ASP A 54 15.11 -7.95 14.35
C ASP A 54 14.08 -7.15 15.17
N LEU A 55 14.52 -6.35 16.13
CA LEU A 55 13.65 -5.45 16.91
C LEU A 55 13.02 -4.37 16.02
N MET A 56 13.80 -3.79 15.11
CA MET A 56 13.29 -2.81 14.14
C MET A 56 12.25 -3.44 13.20
N ASP A 57 12.50 -4.63 12.68
CA ASP A 57 11.56 -5.35 11.81
C ASP A 57 10.25 -5.68 12.55
N ALA A 58 10.35 -6.16 13.79
CA ALA A 58 9.20 -6.43 14.65
C ALA A 58 8.36 -5.17 14.94
N ALA A 59 9.00 -3.99 15.01
CA ALA A 59 8.31 -2.71 15.15
C ALA A 59 7.75 -2.18 13.82
N PHE A 60 8.46 -2.42 12.71
CA PHE A 60 8.08 -1.97 11.37
C PHE A 60 6.79 -2.64 10.89
N VAL A 61 6.70 -3.97 10.96
CA VAL A 61 5.55 -4.75 10.45
C VAL A 61 4.18 -4.24 10.95
N PRO A 62 3.95 -4.04 12.27
CA PRO A 62 2.65 -3.54 12.74
C PRO A 62 2.38 -2.09 12.34
N VAL A 63 3.42 -1.25 12.24
CA VAL A 63 3.28 0.15 11.80
C VAL A 63 2.97 0.22 10.32
N ASP A 64 3.65 -0.58 9.50
CA ASP A 64 3.41 -0.70 8.05
C ASP A 64 1.99 -1.21 7.79
N HIS A 65 1.56 -2.26 8.50
CA HIS A 65 0.19 -2.76 8.38
C HIS A 65 -0.86 -1.75 8.86
N ALA A 66 -0.60 -1.01 9.94
CA ALA A 66 -1.50 0.06 10.38
C ALA A 66 -1.55 1.21 9.38
N ALA A 67 -0.42 1.61 8.80
CA ALA A 67 -0.34 2.64 7.77
C ALA A 67 -1.05 2.20 6.48
N ASP A 68 -0.91 0.94 6.08
CA ASP A 68 -1.66 0.35 4.98
C ASP A 68 -3.17 0.41 5.29
N GLN A 69 -3.59 -0.03 6.48
CA GLN A 69 -4.99 0.05 6.92
C GLN A 69 -5.55 1.48 6.94
N GLU A 70 -4.78 2.45 7.44
CA GLU A 70 -5.15 3.87 7.47
C GLU A 70 -5.16 4.51 6.08
N SER A 71 -4.44 3.93 5.12
CA SER A 71 -4.46 4.36 3.72
C SER A 71 -5.76 3.98 3.00
N PHE A 72 -6.61 3.15 3.62
CA PHE A 72 -7.89 2.73 3.04
C PHE A 72 -9.07 3.46 3.68
N VAL A 73 -9.87 4.12 2.84
CA VAL A 73 -11.25 4.47 3.17
C VAL A 73 -12.15 3.47 2.45
N ILE A 74 -12.92 2.70 3.21
CA ILE A 74 -13.97 1.84 2.65
C ILE A 74 -15.15 2.73 2.30
N LEU A 75 -15.41 2.90 1.01
CA LEU A 75 -16.61 3.58 0.51
C LEU A 75 -17.58 2.55 -0.05
N PRO A 76 -18.89 2.66 0.25
CA PRO A 76 -19.89 1.89 -0.47
C PRO A 76 -19.88 2.27 -1.97
N GLU A 77 -20.14 1.28 -2.80
CA GLU A 77 -20.39 1.48 -4.23
C GLU A 77 -21.88 1.40 -4.54
N TYR A 78 -22.33 2.34 -5.37
CA TYR A 78 -23.73 2.51 -5.74
C TYR A 78 -23.89 2.25 -7.23
N GLU A 79 -24.81 1.37 -7.57
CA GLU A 79 -25.23 1.08 -8.93
C GLU A 79 -26.57 1.78 -9.19
N ILE A 80 -26.60 2.79 -10.04
CA ILE A 80 -27.77 3.65 -10.25
C ILE A 80 -28.28 3.49 -11.66
N GLN A 81 -29.55 3.13 -11.80
CA GLN A 81 -30.23 3.01 -13.08
C GLN A 81 -30.92 4.34 -13.45
N ALA A 82 -30.55 4.87 -14.60
CA ALA A 82 -31.08 6.11 -15.13
C ALA A 82 -31.64 5.93 -16.54
N VAL A 83 -32.61 6.78 -16.88
CA VAL A 83 -33.19 6.86 -18.21
C VAL A 83 -32.47 7.95 -18.99
N VAL A 84 -31.93 7.59 -20.16
CA VAL A 84 -31.24 8.49 -21.07
C VAL A 84 -31.95 8.53 -22.43
N PRO A 85 -31.93 9.65 -23.17
CA PRO A 85 -32.47 9.74 -24.51
C PRO A 85 -31.75 8.76 -25.46
N ASP A 86 -32.51 8.02 -26.26
CA ASP A 86 -31.97 7.19 -27.33
C ASP A 86 -32.91 7.23 -28.53
N SER A 87 -32.51 7.96 -29.58
CA SER A 87 -33.32 8.11 -30.79
C SER A 87 -33.39 6.84 -31.66
N GLN A 88 -32.66 5.78 -31.30
CA GLN A 88 -32.74 4.47 -31.95
C GLN A 88 -33.69 3.52 -31.21
N ALA A 89 -34.08 3.85 -29.97
CA ALA A 89 -35.01 3.05 -29.19
C ALA A 89 -36.47 3.39 -29.56
N THR A 90 -37.35 2.39 -29.55
CA THR A 90 -38.79 2.56 -29.82
C THR A 90 -39.47 3.55 -28.88
N SER A 91 -38.94 3.73 -27.67
CA SER A 91 -39.41 4.65 -26.63
C SER A 91 -38.76 6.04 -26.67
N ASP A 92 -37.85 6.31 -27.62
CA ASP A 92 -36.92 7.46 -27.59
C ASP A 92 -36.06 7.54 -26.32
N GLU A 93 -36.02 6.45 -25.54
CA GLU A 93 -35.41 6.33 -24.21
C GLU A 93 -34.81 4.95 -24.03
N ARG A 94 -33.67 4.87 -23.33
CA ARG A 94 -33.06 3.62 -22.88
C ARG A 94 -32.67 3.72 -21.41
N TYR A 95 -32.50 2.57 -20.78
CA TYR A 95 -31.94 2.46 -19.43
C TYR A 95 -30.43 2.33 -19.50
N GLU A 96 -29.73 3.07 -18.64
CA GLU A 96 -28.29 3.01 -18.47
C GLU A 96 -27.95 2.86 -16.98
N THR A 97 -26.94 2.03 -16.71
CA THR A 97 -26.45 1.75 -15.36
C THR A 97 -25.17 2.53 -15.12
N PHE A 98 -25.12 3.25 -14.00
CA PHE A 98 -23.97 4.04 -13.59
C PHE A 98 -23.46 3.57 -12.23
N THR A 99 -22.17 3.29 -12.16
CA THR A 99 -21.53 2.84 -10.92
C THR A 99 -20.66 3.94 -10.32
N LYS A 100 -20.83 4.21 -9.03
CA LYS A 100 -20.07 5.25 -8.31
C LYS A 100 -19.82 4.83 -6.85
N ALA A 101 -18.55 4.81 -6.45
CA ALA A 101 -18.17 4.78 -5.04
C ALA A 101 -18.32 6.18 -4.44
N ASP A 102 -19.05 6.30 -3.32
CA ASP A 102 -19.25 7.57 -2.62
C ASP A 102 -19.56 7.37 -1.13
N ALA A 103 -19.53 8.43 -0.33
CA ALA A 103 -19.82 8.33 1.11
C ALA A 103 -21.31 8.10 1.40
N THR A 104 -22.19 8.53 0.50
CA THR A 104 -23.65 8.37 0.63
C THR A 104 -24.30 8.10 -0.73
N GLU A 105 -25.44 7.40 -0.71
CA GLU A 105 -26.24 7.11 -1.91
C GLU A 105 -26.72 8.40 -2.60
N GLU A 106 -27.08 9.42 -1.81
CA GLU A 106 -27.58 10.69 -2.32
C GLU A 106 -26.52 11.44 -3.13
N GLN A 107 -25.25 11.41 -2.69
CA GLN A 107 -24.13 11.97 -3.45
C GLN A 107 -23.90 11.23 -4.77
N ALA A 108 -24.01 9.89 -4.76
CA ALA A 108 -23.91 9.10 -5.97
C ALA A 108 -25.08 9.41 -6.95
N ILE A 109 -26.30 9.59 -6.44
CA ILE A 109 -27.47 9.99 -7.23
C ILE A 109 -27.30 11.40 -7.80
N GLU A 110 -26.83 12.37 -7.02
CA GLU A 110 -26.53 13.72 -7.51
C GLU A 110 -25.48 13.69 -8.62
N TRP A 111 -24.44 12.86 -8.47
CA TRP A 111 -23.45 12.67 -9.53
C TRP A 111 -24.08 12.10 -10.81
N VAL A 112 -24.96 11.09 -10.72
CA VAL A 112 -25.67 10.57 -11.91
C VAL A 112 -26.57 11.62 -12.53
N ARG A 113 -27.31 12.40 -11.73
CA ARG A 113 -28.17 13.49 -12.21
C ARG A 113 -27.39 14.63 -12.87
N SER A 114 -26.10 14.79 -12.52
CA SER A 114 -25.24 15.80 -13.13
C SER A 114 -24.83 15.46 -14.58
N LYS A 115 -25.05 14.22 -15.02
CA LYS A 115 -24.72 13.78 -16.38
C LYS A 115 -25.70 14.39 -17.39
N PRO A 116 -25.22 15.05 -18.45
CA PRO A 116 -26.10 15.75 -19.41
C PRO A 116 -27.06 14.83 -20.16
N GLU A 117 -26.74 13.55 -20.27
CA GLU A 117 -27.55 12.51 -20.90
C GLU A 117 -28.67 11.96 -19.99
N VAL A 118 -28.66 12.22 -18.68
CA VAL A 118 -29.65 11.65 -17.75
C VAL A 118 -30.91 12.51 -17.70
N ARG A 119 -32.06 11.93 -18.08
CA ARG A 119 -33.38 12.58 -17.94
C ARG A 119 -33.97 12.40 -16.56
N ARG A 120 -33.89 11.17 -16.03
CA ARG A 120 -34.41 10.82 -14.70
C ARG A 120 -33.73 9.56 -14.17
N VAL A 121 -33.70 9.44 -12.85
CA VAL A 121 -33.29 8.22 -12.14
C VAL A 121 -34.57 7.50 -11.73
N GLU A 122 -34.69 6.22 -12.05
CA GLU A 122 -35.89 5.41 -11.72
C GLU A 122 -35.64 4.38 -10.62
N ALA A 123 -34.42 3.84 -10.53
CA ALA A 123 -34.04 2.89 -9.49
C ALA A 123 -32.56 3.10 -9.11
N SER A 124 -32.27 3.10 -7.82
CA SER A 124 -30.91 3.01 -7.27
C SER A 124 -30.76 1.68 -6.55
N GLU A 125 -29.66 0.99 -6.84
CA GLU A 125 -29.23 -0.23 -6.18
C GLU A 125 -27.90 0.03 -5.46
N GLN A 126 -27.77 -0.45 -4.23
CA GLN A 126 -26.53 -0.37 -3.49
C GLN A 126 -25.79 -1.71 -3.63
N VAL A 127 -24.55 -1.68 -4.14
CA VAL A 127 -23.75 -2.88 -4.33
C VAL A 127 -22.31 -2.66 -3.87
N GLY A 128 -21.98 -3.24 -2.71
CA GLY A 128 -20.60 -3.52 -2.33
C GLY A 128 -19.80 -2.37 -1.71
N GLU A 129 -18.54 -2.68 -1.44
CA GLU A 129 -17.51 -1.82 -0.85
C GLU A 129 -16.36 -1.71 -1.85
N VAL A 130 -15.84 -0.51 -2.10
CA VAL A 130 -14.75 -0.28 -3.07
C VAL A 130 -13.51 0.27 -2.41
N LYS A 131 -12.37 -0.27 -2.83
CA LYS A 131 -11.03 0.18 -2.47
C LYS A 131 -10.69 1.46 -3.24
N VAL A 132 -10.46 2.55 -2.53
CA VAL A 132 -9.84 3.75 -3.12
C VAL A 132 -8.33 3.58 -3.04
N GLY A 133 -7.64 3.71 -4.18
CA GLY A 133 -6.19 3.65 -4.33
C GLY A 133 -5.72 4.67 -5.36
#